data_AF-A0A2N1VMD7-F1
#
_entry.id   AF-A0A2N1VMD7-F1
#
_cell.length_a   1.000
_cell.length_b   1.000
_cell.length_c   1.000
_cell.angle_alpha   90.00
_cell.angle_beta   90.00
_cell.angle_gamma   90.00
#
_symmetry.space_group_name_H-M   'P 1'
#
loop_
_entity.id
_entity.type
_entity.pdbx_description
1 polymer ?
#
loop_
_entity_poly.entity_id
_entity_poly.type
_entity_poly.pdbx_seq_one_letter_code
_entity_poly.pdbx_strand_id
1 'polypeptide(L)'
;MNRVLMILIIIVISTINLYSYKAIIVQNGNDAKLYQVTELQKALDSAAVGSDVYLPGYDFSGTTITIRKKLNIYGTGFYSSATNETGKTILGTLTYNTGSDSTLLEGVYIDNVLRISYTATHKVSNLMFRKCNIRGLNLANGDTSKFHTFKDCILYNPTISSKAVGIKVYNSIIDPNPGATIYGLIFESYNTSYINCILHYPDVNGSKGLFWASNSAFNLFENCIFLNTYELKSLGLNNGFVNCLSVYNQTDWGVDNYNVDCLINQNKDSIFVDTLDIYSFSEDFDYHLNNNCLGKDYGTDGTDLGIYGGTYPYKELGIPIIPYIKNYNSANKTVNGTLEVNVEVESQTE
;
A
#
# COMPACT_ATOMS: atom_id res chain seq x y z
N MET A 1 -34.67 -42.97 -10.39
CA MET A 1 -34.25 -41.55 -10.43
C MET A 1 -34.72 -40.98 -11.76
N ASN A 2 -35.69 -40.05 -11.74
CA ASN A 2 -36.47 -39.66 -12.92
C ASN A 2 -35.59 -38.98 -13.99
N ARG A 3 -35.72 -39.42 -15.26
CA ARG A 3 -35.04 -38.85 -16.44
C ARG A 3 -35.23 -37.33 -16.59
N VAL A 4 -36.32 -36.77 -16.05
CA VAL A 4 -36.61 -35.33 -16.03
C VAL A 4 -35.72 -34.56 -15.04
N LEU A 5 -35.35 -35.18 -13.91
CA LEU A 5 -34.46 -34.57 -12.91
C LEU A 5 -33.00 -34.52 -13.42
N MET A 6 -32.61 -35.51 -14.22
CA MET A 6 -31.28 -35.58 -14.84
C MET A 6 -31.11 -34.54 -15.97
N ILE A 7 -32.18 -34.26 -16.73
CA ILE A 7 -32.18 -33.22 -17.77
C ILE A 7 -32.18 -31.80 -17.16
N LEU A 8 -32.84 -31.58 -16.02
CA LEU A 8 -32.78 -30.29 -15.31
C LEU A 8 -31.38 -29.99 -14.73
N ILE A 9 -30.68 -30.99 -14.20
CA ILE A 9 -29.32 -30.83 -13.69
C ILE A 9 -28.33 -30.55 -14.83
N ILE A 10 -28.52 -31.15 -16.00
CA ILE A 10 -27.67 -30.91 -17.19
C ILE A 10 -27.90 -29.51 -17.77
N ILE A 11 -29.12 -28.98 -17.74
CA ILE A 11 -29.43 -27.62 -18.23
C ILE A 11 -28.91 -26.53 -17.28
N VAL A 12 -28.86 -26.79 -15.98
CA VAL A 12 -28.24 -25.87 -14.99
C VAL A 12 -26.70 -25.87 -15.10
N ILE A 13 -26.10 -26.96 -15.56
CA ILE A 13 -24.63 -27.05 -15.78
C ILE A 13 -24.24 -26.44 -17.14
N SER A 14 -25.12 -26.46 -18.15
CA SER A 14 -24.84 -25.89 -19.49
C SER A 14 -24.98 -24.37 -19.61
N THR A 15 -25.43 -23.66 -18.56
CA THR A 15 -25.53 -22.18 -18.54
C THR A 15 -24.45 -21.52 -17.69
N ILE A 16 -23.53 -22.29 -17.12
CA ILE A 16 -22.31 -21.77 -16.51
C ILE A 16 -21.36 -21.40 -17.65
N ASN A 17 -21.57 -20.21 -18.21
CA ASN A 17 -20.54 -19.57 -19.00
C ASN A 17 -19.25 -19.53 -18.19
N LEU A 18 -18.16 -19.90 -18.84
CA LEU A 18 -16.78 -19.94 -18.38
C LEU A 18 -16.34 -18.60 -17.73
N TYR A 19 -16.66 -18.40 -16.46
CA TYR A 19 -16.01 -17.45 -15.58
C TYR A 19 -15.94 -18.11 -14.23
N SER A 20 -14.71 -18.36 -13.73
CA SER A 20 -14.51 -18.69 -12.32
C SER A 20 -15.29 -17.67 -11.47
N TYR A 21 -16.28 -18.11 -10.69
CA TYR A 21 -17.13 -17.20 -9.91
C TYR A 21 -16.28 -16.55 -8.80
N LYS A 22 -15.69 -15.42 -9.13
CA LYS A 22 -15.08 -14.51 -8.16
C LYS A 22 -16.21 -13.98 -7.27
N ALA A 23 -16.12 -14.23 -5.98
CA ALA A 23 -17.11 -13.81 -5.00
C ALA A 23 -16.44 -12.99 -3.91
N ILE A 24 -17.17 -12.02 -3.38
CA ILE A 24 -16.79 -11.29 -2.18
C ILE A 24 -17.32 -12.07 -0.98
N ILE A 25 -16.45 -12.32 0.00
CA ILE A 25 -16.80 -13.03 1.23
C ILE A 25 -16.88 -12.03 2.35
N VAL A 26 -18.03 -11.95 3.02
CA VAL A 26 -18.19 -11.19 4.27
C VAL A 26 -18.31 -12.20 5.41
N GLN A 27 -17.37 -12.16 6.34
CA GLN A 27 -17.31 -13.06 7.49
C GLN A 27 -17.55 -12.28 8.79
N ASN A 28 -18.33 -12.86 9.70
CA ASN A 28 -18.49 -12.39 11.07
C ASN A 28 -18.48 -13.59 12.00
N GLY A 29 -17.36 -13.81 12.70
CA GLY A 29 -17.16 -15.04 13.47
C GLY A 29 -17.21 -16.28 12.56
N ASN A 30 -18.18 -17.17 12.80
CA ASN A 30 -18.38 -18.40 12.02
C ASN A 30 -19.34 -18.23 10.83
N ASP A 31 -20.02 -17.09 10.72
CA ASP A 31 -20.97 -16.85 9.65
C ASP A 31 -20.27 -16.22 8.45
N ALA A 32 -20.44 -16.80 7.26
CA ALA A 32 -19.93 -16.28 6.00
C ALA A 32 -21.07 -16.05 5.00
N LYS A 33 -21.04 -14.90 4.32
CA LYS A 33 -21.97 -14.55 3.23
C LYS A 33 -21.20 -14.24 1.97
N LEU A 34 -21.74 -14.72 0.84
CA LEU A 34 -21.17 -14.50 -0.49
C LEU A 34 -21.96 -13.42 -1.22
N TYR A 35 -21.23 -12.52 -1.87
CA TYR A 35 -21.78 -11.48 -2.74
C TYR A 35 -21.11 -11.57 -4.10
N GLN A 36 -21.84 -11.18 -5.15
CA GLN A 36 -21.23 -11.04 -6.47
C GLN A 36 -20.26 -9.85 -6.47
N VAL A 37 -19.23 -9.88 -7.33
CA VAL A 37 -18.29 -8.75 -7.47
C VAL A 37 -19.00 -7.43 -7.84
N THR A 38 -20.11 -7.50 -8.56
CA THR A 38 -20.93 -6.32 -8.88
C THR A 38 -21.66 -5.73 -7.66
N GLU A 39 -21.67 -6.42 -6.53
CA GLU A 39 -22.36 -6.04 -5.30
C GLU A 39 -21.40 -5.52 -4.22
N LEU A 40 -20.18 -5.09 -4.57
CA LEU A 40 -19.16 -4.66 -3.59
C LEU A 40 -19.68 -3.69 -2.53
N GLN A 41 -20.32 -2.58 -2.94
CA GLN A 41 -20.84 -1.61 -1.96
C GLN A 41 -21.93 -2.24 -1.07
N LYS A 42 -22.80 -3.10 -1.62
CA LYS A 42 -23.83 -3.82 -0.86
C LYS A 42 -23.21 -4.79 0.15
N ALA A 43 -22.14 -5.50 -0.23
CA ALA A 43 -21.40 -6.38 0.67
C ALA A 43 -20.84 -5.59 1.87
N LEU A 44 -20.18 -4.46 1.60
CA LEU A 44 -19.61 -3.57 2.62
C LEU A 44 -20.68 -2.94 3.53
N ASP A 45 -21.81 -2.51 2.95
CA ASP A 45 -22.90 -1.89 3.70
C ASP A 45 -23.65 -2.89 4.60
N SER A 46 -23.78 -4.14 4.16
CA SER A 46 -24.47 -5.20 4.90
C SER A 46 -23.57 -5.94 5.90
N ALA A 47 -22.26 -5.79 5.80
CA ALA A 47 -21.32 -6.31 6.79
C ALA A 47 -21.59 -5.73 8.18
N ALA A 48 -21.47 -6.56 9.21
CA ALA A 48 -21.52 -6.10 10.59
C ALA A 48 -20.23 -5.32 10.92
N VAL A 49 -20.27 -4.50 11.97
CA VAL A 49 -19.09 -3.76 12.43
C VAL A 49 -18.00 -4.75 12.86
N GLY A 50 -16.78 -4.56 12.36
CA GLY A 50 -15.63 -5.41 12.65
C GLY A 50 -15.58 -6.71 11.85
N SER A 51 -16.47 -6.89 10.86
CA SER A 51 -16.41 -8.04 9.94
C SER A 51 -15.15 -8.04 9.08
N ASP A 52 -14.68 -9.25 8.78
CA ASP A 52 -13.68 -9.50 7.75
C ASP A 52 -14.38 -9.54 6.38
N VAL A 53 -13.80 -8.86 5.39
CA VAL A 53 -14.28 -8.79 4.02
C VAL A 53 -13.14 -9.20 3.09
N TYR A 54 -13.28 -10.36 2.47
CA TYR A 54 -12.30 -10.87 1.52
C TYR A 54 -12.74 -10.54 0.10
N LEU A 55 -11.89 -9.82 -0.60
CA LEU A 55 -12.08 -9.41 -1.98
C LEU A 55 -11.32 -10.38 -2.88
N PRO A 56 -11.94 -10.87 -3.96
CA PRO A 56 -11.21 -11.68 -4.94
C PRO A 56 -10.24 -10.80 -5.72
N GLY A 57 -9.31 -11.42 -6.43
CA GLY A 57 -8.54 -10.72 -7.46
C GLY A 57 -9.49 -10.32 -8.57
N TYR A 58 -9.90 -9.06 -8.62
CA TYR A 58 -10.86 -8.53 -9.58
C TYR A 58 -10.60 -7.04 -9.78
N ASP A 59 -10.92 -6.56 -10.97
CA ASP A 59 -10.78 -5.15 -11.30
C ASP A 59 -12.08 -4.39 -10.98
N PHE A 60 -12.10 -3.74 -9.82
CA PHE A 60 -13.15 -2.80 -9.42
C PHE A 60 -12.78 -1.35 -9.79
N SER A 61 -11.85 -1.13 -10.72
CA SER A 61 -11.56 0.20 -11.28
C SER A 61 -12.84 0.85 -11.83
N GLY A 62 -12.86 2.18 -11.82
CA GLY A 62 -14.04 2.96 -12.19
C GLY A 62 -15.18 3.00 -11.16
N THR A 63 -15.11 2.22 -10.08
CA THR A 63 -16.09 2.29 -8.98
C THR A 63 -15.73 3.39 -7.97
N THR A 64 -16.75 3.87 -7.24
CA THR A 64 -16.58 4.70 -6.04
C THR A 64 -17.10 3.92 -4.84
N ILE A 65 -16.20 3.62 -3.91
CA ILE A 65 -16.45 2.79 -2.73
C ILE A 65 -16.42 3.69 -1.51
N THR A 66 -17.39 3.54 -0.60
CA THR A 66 -17.40 4.27 0.67
C THR A 66 -17.52 3.33 1.86
N ILE A 67 -16.61 3.50 2.83
CA ILE A 67 -16.61 2.79 4.11
C ILE A 67 -17.08 3.73 5.22
N ARG A 68 -18.10 3.30 5.97
CA ARG A 68 -18.75 4.07 7.05
C ARG A 68 -18.79 3.34 8.39
N LYS A 69 -18.10 2.20 8.50
CA LYS A 69 -18.03 1.36 9.68
C LYS A 69 -16.67 0.69 9.74
N LYS A 70 -16.20 0.32 10.94
CA LYS A 70 -15.00 -0.51 11.08
C LYS A 70 -15.18 -1.82 10.31
N LEU A 71 -14.25 -2.16 9.44
CA LEU A 71 -14.14 -3.43 8.74
C LEU A 71 -12.67 -3.89 8.73
N ASN A 72 -12.41 -5.15 8.43
CA ASN A 72 -11.08 -5.61 8.02
C ASN A 72 -11.20 -6.10 6.58
N ILE A 73 -10.53 -5.45 5.64
CA ILE A 73 -10.70 -5.70 4.21
C ILE A 73 -9.41 -6.27 3.66
N TYR A 74 -9.48 -7.43 3.02
CA TYR A 74 -8.33 -8.16 2.49
C TYR A 74 -8.52 -8.40 0.99
N GLY A 75 -7.58 -7.92 0.19
CA GLY A 75 -7.43 -8.32 -1.21
C GLY A 75 -6.38 -9.40 -1.39
N THR A 76 -6.16 -9.79 -2.64
CA THR A 76 -5.21 -10.85 -3.03
C THR A 76 -3.78 -10.36 -3.23
N GLY A 77 -3.53 -9.05 -3.10
CA GLY A 77 -2.24 -8.42 -3.35
C GLY A 77 -2.27 -7.51 -4.58
N PHE A 78 -1.16 -6.80 -4.79
CA PHE A 78 -0.99 -5.86 -5.90
C PHE A 78 0.22 -6.15 -6.80
N TYR A 79 1.20 -6.94 -6.37
CA TYR A 79 2.32 -7.33 -7.21
C TYR A 79 1.88 -8.32 -8.29
N SER A 80 2.33 -8.10 -9.52
CA SER A 80 1.97 -8.93 -10.67
C SER A 80 2.44 -10.37 -10.46
N SER A 81 3.71 -10.54 -10.07
CA SER A 81 4.33 -11.85 -9.82
C SER A 81 3.64 -12.65 -8.71
N ALA A 82 3.23 -12.01 -7.61
CA ALA A 82 2.50 -12.67 -6.54
C ALA A 82 1.07 -13.04 -6.97
N THR A 83 0.42 -12.24 -7.83
CA THR A 83 -1.01 -12.39 -8.12
C THR A 83 -1.31 -13.13 -9.41
N ASN A 84 -0.34 -13.83 -10.01
CA ASN A 84 -0.52 -14.57 -11.26
C ASN A 84 -1.70 -15.56 -11.22
N GLU A 85 -1.85 -16.30 -10.12
CA GLU A 85 -2.90 -17.32 -9.98
C GLU A 85 -4.25 -16.72 -9.53
N THR A 86 -4.23 -15.68 -8.71
CA THR A 86 -5.43 -15.13 -8.06
C THR A 86 -6.02 -13.91 -8.79
N GLY A 87 -5.21 -13.23 -9.61
CA GLY A 87 -5.42 -11.86 -10.06
C GLY A 87 -5.18 -10.83 -8.95
N LYS A 88 -4.92 -9.57 -9.33
CA LYS A 88 -4.83 -8.42 -8.42
C LYS A 88 -6.21 -7.99 -7.94
N THR A 89 -6.34 -7.57 -6.68
CA THR A 89 -7.51 -6.83 -6.22
C THR A 89 -7.29 -5.34 -6.49
N ILE A 90 -7.98 -4.81 -7.49
CA ILE A 90 -7.87 -3.40 -7.90
C ILE A 90 -9.14 -2.67 -7.49
N LEU A 91 -9.01 -1.58 -6.74
CA LEU A 91 -10.13 -0.71 -6.34
C LEU A 91 -10.04 0.63 -7.06
N GLY A 92 -11.21 1.20 -7.37
CA GLY A 92 -11.33 2.56 -7.89
C GLY A 92 -11.09 3.63 -6.81
N THR A 93 -11.99 4.61 -6.73
CA THR A 93 -11.93 5.59 -5.64
C THR A 93 -12.43 4.95 -4.36
N LEU A 94 -11.62 4.99 -3.29
CA LEU A 94 -11.99 4.49 -1.97
C LEU A 94 -12.09 5.66 -0.98
N THR A 95 -13.22 5.80 -0.30
CA THR A 95 -13.46 6.88 0.67
C THR A 95 -13.80 6.33 2.05
N TYR A 96 -13.07 6.78 3.07
CA TYR A 96 -13.34 6.52 4.47
C TYR A 96 -14.04 7.72 5.11
N ASN A 97 -15.24 7.48 5.65
CA ASN A 97 -16.06 8.47 6.31
C ASN A 97 -16.29 8.10 7.78
N THR A 98 -16.91 9.02 8.54
CA THR A 98 -17.24 8.83 9.96
C THR A 98 -17.79 7.44 10.26
N GLY A 99 -17.27 6.80 11.31
CA GLY A 99 -17.63 5.45 11.74
C GLY A 99 -16.65 4.38 11.25
N SER A 100 -15.77 4.70 10.29
CA SER A 100 -14.77 3.77 9.76
C SER A 100 -13.47 3.68 10.55
N ASP A 101 -13.39 4.32 11.73
CA ASP A 101 -12.23 4.28 12.61
C ASP A 101 -11.71 2.85 12.83
N SER A 102 -10.39 2.70 12.89
CA SER A 102 -9.74 1.40 13.12
C SER A 102 -10.02 0.33 12.06
N THR A 103 -10.42 0.72 10.84
CA THR A 103 -10.50 -0.20 9.71
C THR A 103 -9.10 -0.61 9.25
N LEU A 104 -8.94 -1.90 8.94
CA LEU A 104 -7.80 -2.46 8.23
C LEU A 104 -8.13 -2.59 6.74
N LEU A 105 -7.19 -2.19 5.88
CA LEU A 105 -7.16 -2.53 4.46
C LEU A 105 -5.81 -3.15 4.13
N GLU A 106 -5.81 -4.33 3.53
CA GLU A 106 -4.59 -5.05 3.19
C GLU A 106 -4.64 -5.68 1.80
N GLY A 107 -3.52 -5.65 1.07
CA GLY A 107 -3.35 -6.43 -0.16
C GLY A 107 -4.17 -5.92 -1.35
N VAL A 108 -4.24 -4.59 -1.56
CA VAL A 108 -5.00 -4.01 -2.68
C VAL A 108 -4.19 -2.97 -3.46
N TYR A 109 -4.56 -2.80 -4.73
CA TYR A 109 -4.15 -1.67 -5.56
C TYR A 109 -5.29 -0.64 -5.64
N ILE A 110 -5.04 0.60 -5.25
CA ILE A 110 -5.98 1.72 -5.42
C ILE A 110 -5.58 2.48 -6.70
N ASP A 111 -6.30 2.25 -7.79
CA ASP A 111 -5.94 2.76 -9.12
C ASP A 111 -6.27 4.25 -9.33
N ASN A 112 -7.07 4.84 -8.44
CA ASN A 112 -7.41 6.27 -8.52
C ASN A 112 -6.96 7.03 -7.28
N VAL A 113 -7.84 7.13 -6.27
CA VAL A 113 -7.54 7.91 -5.07
C VAL A 113 -8.17 7.27 -3.83
N LEU A 114 -7.37 7.18 -2.77
CA LEU A 114 -7.79 6.90 -1.41
C LEU A 114 -8.08 8.23 -0.71
N ARG A 115 -9.31 8.42 -0.26
CA ARG A 115 -9.80 9.61 0.45
C ARG A 115 -10.12 9.27 1.88
N ILE A 116 -9.59 10.03 2.83
CA ILE A 116 -9.88 9.86 4.26
C ILE A 116 -10.44 11.16 4.79
N SER A 117 -11.67 11.13 5.29
CA SER A 117 -12.38 12.30 5.84
C SER A 117 -12.45 13.51 4.88
N TYR A 118 -12.47 13.28 3.56
CA TYR A 118 -12.24 14.32 2.53
C TYR A 118 -13.15 15.57 2.64
N THR A 119 -14.30 15.47 3.29
CA THR A 119 -15.14 16.62 3.65
C THR A 119 -14.97 16.96 5.12
N ALA A 120 -14.96 18.26 5.46
CA ALA A 120 -14.76 18.76 6.84
C ALA A 120 -15.77 18.23 7.89
N THR A 121 -16.85 17.59 7.46
CA THR A 121 -17.87 16.96 8.31
C THR A 121 -17.52 15.55 8.76
N HIS A 122 -16.60 14.87 8.07
CA HIS A 122 -16.21 13.51 8.40
C HIS A 122 -15.00 13.49 9.33
N LYS A 123 -15.01 12.57 10.29
CA LYS A 123 -13.89 12.38 11.23
C LYS A 123 -13.55 10.89 11.28
N VAL A 124 -12.29 10.57 11.01
CA VAL A 124 -11.79 9.20 10.95
C VAL A 124 -10.37 9.19 11.51
N SER A 125 -10.08 8.17 12.29
CA SER A 125 -8.79 7.97 12.94
C SER A 125 -8.37 6.51 12.95
N ASN A 126 -7.08 6.27 13.15
CA ASN A 126 -6.54 4.93 13.41
C ASN A 126 -6.76 3.90 12.29
N LEU A 127 -6.96 4.33 11.05
CA LEU A 127 -6.96 3.40 9.90
C LEU A 127 -5.58 2.75 9.73
N MET A 128 -5.57 1.48 9.33
CA MET A 128 -4.36 0.74 9.01
C MET A 128 -4.39 0.27 7.56
N PHE A 129 -3.34 0.59 6.81
CA PHE A 129 -3.10 0.14 5.46
C PHE A 129 -1.85 -0.72 5.45
N ARG A 130 -1.96 -1.97 4.97
CA ARG A 130 -0.84 -2.88 4.87
C ARG A 130 -0.69 -3.40 3.46
N LYS A 131 0.52 -3.43 2.89
CA LYS A 131 0.73 -4.12 1.62
C LYS A 131 -0.22 -3.63 0.54
N CYS A 132 -0.36 -2.30 0.46
CA CYS A 132 -1.23 -1.62 -0.49
C CYS A 132 -0.37 -0.81 -1.45
N ASN A 133 -0.79 -0.75 -2.71
CA ASN A 133 -0.26 0.20 -3.68
C ASN A 133 -1.33 1.27 -3.91
N ILE A 134 -1.02 2.53 -3.58
CA ILE A 134 -1.98 3.62 -3.51
C ILE A 134 -1.54 4.73 -4.47
N ARG A 135 -2.22 4.84 -5.63
CA ARG A 135 -1.86 5.79 -6.69
C ARG A 135 -2.09 7.26 -6.32
N GLY A 136 -3.07 7.51 -5.45
CA GLY A 136 -3.37 8.84 -4.96
C GLY A 136 -3.87 8.75 -3.53
N LEU A 137 -3.33 9.58 -2.65
CA LEU A 137 -3.72 9.62 -1.24
C LEU A 137 -4.13 11.03 -0.85
N ASN A 138 -5.39 11.19 -0.47
CA ASN A 138 -5.98 12.42 0.03
C ASN A 138 -6.43 12.26 1.47
N LEU A 139 -5.63 12.80 2.39
CA LEU A 139 -6.00 12.90 3.81
C LEU A 139 -6.69 14.25 4.07
N ALA A 140 -7.72 14.28 4.90
CA ALA A 140 -8.26 15.54 5.40
C ALA A 140 -7.32 16.22 6.41
N ASN A 141 -7.73 17.38 6.92
CA ASN A 141 -6.96 18.06 7.95
C ASN A 141 -6.85 17.26 9.26
N GLY A 142 -5.88 17.60 10.11
CA GLY A 142 -5.58 16.85 11.34
C GLY A 142 -6.69 16.83 12.39
N ASP A 143 -7.65 17.74 12.29
CA ASP A 143 -8.86 17.74 13.14
C ASP A 143 -9.84 16.62 12.76
N THR A 144 -9.73 16.12 11.52
CA THR A 144 -10.66 15.18 10.89
C THR A 144 -10.02 13.87 10.43
N SER A 145 -8.71 13.84 10.19
CA SER A 145 -7.96 12.67 9.70
C SER A 145 -6.61 12.57 10.43
N LYS A 146 -6.48 11.59 11.33
CA LYS A 146 -5.29 11.47 12.20
C LYS A 146 -4.96 10.03 12.61
N PHE A 147 -3.69 9.81 12.94
CA PHE A 147 -3.19 8.54 13.47
C PHE A 147 -3.34 7.35 12.51
N HIS A 148 -3.34 7.59 11.19
CA HIS A 148 -3.35 6.51 10.21
C HIS A 148 -1.97 5.89 10.06
N THR A 149 -1.93 4.58 9.84
CA THR A 149 -0.70 3.82 9.64
C THR A 149 -0.66 3.23 8.25
N PHE A 150 0.45 3.40 7.56
CA PHE A 150 0.80 2.73 6.31
C PHE A 150 2.02 1.86 6.58
N LYS A 151 1.92 0.56 6.33
CA LYS A 151 3.01 -0.40 6.52
C LYS A 151 3.17 -1.23 5.26
N ASP A 152 4.39 -1.39 4.77
CA ASP A 152 4.69 -2.18 3.58
C ASP A 152 3.91 -1.70 2.35
N CYS A 153 3.72 -0.38 2.21
CA CYS A 153 2.92 0.21 1.14
C CYS A 153 3.78 0.87 0.07
N ILE A 154 3.22 0.99 -1.13
CA ILE A 154 3.70 1.91 -2.17
C ILE A 154 2.74 3.10 -2.20
N LEU A 155 3.24 4.30 -1.91
CA LEU A 155 2.45 5.51 -1.77
C LEU A 155 2.84 6.52 -2.85
N TYR A 156 1.96 6.71 -3.83
CA TYR A 156 2.19 7.68 -4.89
C TYR A 156 1.59 9.04 -4.51
N ASN A 157 2.39 10.10 -4.66
CA ASN A 157 2.00 11.49 -4.43
C ASN A 157 1.04 11.67 -3.24
N PRO A 158 1.47 11.37 -2.00
CA PRO A 158 0.62 11.57 -0.83
C PRO A 158 0.22 13.05 -0.70
N THR A 159 -0.95 13.39 -1.24
CA THR A 159 -1.56 14.72 -1.22
C THR A 159 -2.41 14.84 0.03
N ILE A 160 -1.73 15.02 1.15
CA ILE A 160 -2.38 15.32 2.42
C ILE A 160 -3.05 16.70 2.29
N SER A 161 -4.37 16.83 2.40
CA SER A 161 -4.97 18.16 2.55
C SER A 161 -4.62 18.71 3.94
N SER A 162 -4.02 19.89 3.95
CA SER A 162 -3.59 20.71 5.08
C SER A 162 -3.67 20.06 6.47
N LYS A 163 -2.52 19.65 7.02
CA LYS A 163 -2.31 19.27 8.44
C LYS A 163 -2.64 17.84 8.84
N ALA A 164 -2.36 16.77 8.08
CA ALA A 164 -2.48 15.44 8.70
C ALA A 164 -1.56 15.32 9.91
N VAL A 165 -2.08 14.75 11.00
CA VAL A 165 -1.38 14.66 12.28
C VAL A 165 -1.17 13.21 12.68
N GLY A 166 0.03 12.88 13.13
CA GLY A 166 0.30 11.59 13.76
C GLY A 166 0.30 10.42 12.77
N ILE A 167 0.52 10.68 11.48
CA ILE A 167 0.60 9.63 10.48
C ILE A 167 1.87 8.81 10.74
N LYS A 168 1.80 7.52 10.46
CA LYS A 168 2.94 6.62 10.58
C LYS A 168 3.12 5.85 9.29
N VAL A 169 4.32 5.89 8.74
CA VAL A 169 4.70 5.21 7.51
C VAL A 169 5.90 4.35 7.82
N TYR A 170 5.76 3.03 7.64
CA TYR A 170 6.77 2.03 7.97
C TYR A 170 7.10 1.18 6.76
N ASN A 171 8.39 0.93 6.52
CA ASN A 171 8.86 0.01 5.48
C ASN A 171 8.18 0.26 4.14
N SER A 172 7.94 1.53 3.79
CA SER A 172 7.11 1.87 2.64
C SER A 172 7.93 2.67 1.63
N ILE A 173 7.53 2.55 0.37
CA ILE A 173 8.10 3.33 -0.71
C ILE A 173 7.17 4.51 -0.96
N ILE A 174 7.72 5.72 -0.92
CA ILE A 174 7.04 6.94 -1.32
C ILE A 174 7.57 7.32 -2.69
N ASP A 175 6.67 7.38 -3.67
CA ASP A 175 7.01 7.50 -5.08
C ASP A 175 6.32 8.71 -5.72
N PRO A 176 6.99 9.47 -6.60
CA PRO A 176 6.30 10.43 -7.45
C PRO A 176 5.38 9.69 -8.43
N ASN A 177 4.13 10.15 -8.59
CA ASN A 177 3.27 9.62 -9.65
C ASN A 177 3.91 9.86 -11.03
N PRO A 178 4.13 8.83 -11.86
CA PRO A 178 4.72 8.97 -13.18
C PRO A 178 4.01 10.03 -14.02
N GLY A 179 4.76 11.03 -14.50
CA GLY A 179 4.24 12.12 -15.32
C GLY A 179 3.61 13.30 -14.57
N ALA A 180 3.60 13.30 -13.24
CA ALA A 180 3.08 14.42 -12.46
C ALA A 180 4.15 15.53 -12.22
N THR A 181 3.79 16.79 -12.47
CA THR A 181 4.58 17.93 -11.98
C THR A 181 4.37 18.09 -10.47
N ILE A 182 5.29 17.51 -9.70
CA ILE A 182 5.21 17.51 -8.23
C ILE A 182 5.92 18.74 -7.66
N TYR A 183 5.31 19.48 -6.73
CA TYR A 183 5.98 20.61 -6.05
C TYR A 183 6.69 20.17 -4.75
N GLY A 184 6.22 19.08 -4.14
CA GLY A 184 6.98 18.31 -3.17
C GLY A 184 6.38 16.91 -2.95
N LEU A 185 7.21 15.98 -2.48
CA LEU A 185 6.88 14.55 -2.38
C LEU A 185 5.81 14.29 -1.32
N ILE A 186 5.86 15.04 -0.22
CA ILE A 186 4.94 14.95 0.91
C ILE A 186 4.19 16.27 1.05
N PHE A 187 2.88 16.24 1.26
CA PHE A 187 2.12 17.46 1.54
C PHE A 187 1.99 17.71 3.06
N GLU A 188 1.97 18.98 3.48
CA GLU A 188 1.80 19.52 4.85
C GLU A 188 1.43 18.49 5.95
N SER A 189 2.46 17.94 6.59
CA SER A 189 2.33 16.92 7.64
C SER A 189 2.87 17.42 8.98
N TYR A 190 2.25 16.95 10.07
CA TYR A 190 2.64 17.31 11.42
C TYR A 190 2.74 16.07 12.31
N ASN A 191 3.75 16.03 13.18
CA ASN A 191 3.95 14.90 14.10
C ASN A 191 3.89 13.54 13.39
N THR A 192 4.39 13.45 12.15
CA THR A 192 4.33 12.24 11.32
C THR A 192 5.69 11.55 11.34
N SER A 193 5.68 10.22 11.35
CA SER A 193 6.91 9.41 11.33
C SER A 193 6.99 8.61 10.03
N TYR A 194 8.14 8.68 9.39
CA TYR A 194 8.57 7.87 8.26
C TYR A 194 9.76 7.05 8.75
N ILE A 195 9.60 5.74 8.87
CA ILE A 195 10.60 4.85 9.45
C ILE A 195 10.90 3.76 8.43
N ASN A 196 12.17 3.51 8.15
CA ASN A 196 12.62 2.48 7.19
C ASN A 196 11.97 2.69 5.80
N CYS A 197 11.89 3.93 5.32
CA CYS A 197 11.22 4.22 4.04
C CYS A 197 12.23 4.47 2.91
N ILE A 198 11.82 4.20 1.67
CA ILE A 198 12.53 4.66 0.47
C ILE A 198 11.70 5.77 -0.17
N LEU A 199 12.33 6.90 -0.44
CA LEU A 199 11.70 8.08 -1.01
C LEU A 199 12.32 8.36 -2.37
N HIS A 200 11.60 8.01 -3.43
CA HIS A 200 11.98 8.37 -4.79
C HIS A 200 11.70 9.86 -5.01
N TYR A 201 12.58 10.50 -5.78
CA TYR A 201 12.46 11.92 -6.05
C TYR A 201 12.62 12.19 -7.54
N PRO A 202 11.65 12.83 -8.19
CA PRO A 202 11.69 12.97 -9.63
C PRO A 202 12.72 14.05 -10.03
N ASP A 203 13.55 13.74 -11.03
CA ASP A 203 14.49 14.69 -11.65
C ASP A 203 13.73 15.71 -12.51
N VAL A 204 13.18 16.74 -11.87
CA VAL A 204 12.44 17.80 -12.57
C VAL A 204 12.78 19.16 -11.97
N ASN A 205 13.62 19.90 -12.67
CA ASN A 205 13.89 21.33 -12.52
C ASN A 205 14.42 21.80 -11.15
N GLY A 206 15.37 21.07 -10.55
CA GLY A 206 16.38 21.57 -9.59
C GLY A 206 15.93 22.37 -8.36
N SER A 207 14.64 22.44 -8.04
CA SER A 207 14.10 23.32 -6.98
C SER A 207 12.78 22.82 -6.37
N LYS A 208 12.57 21.50 -6.33
CA LYS A 208 11.41 20.92 -5.66
C LYS A 208 11.71 20.73 -4.18
N GLY A 209 10.69 20.72 -3.34
CA GLY A 209 10.84 20.44 -1.91
C GLY A 209 10.55 19.00 -1.51
N LEU A 210 11.10 18.53 -0.38
CA LEU A 210 10.60 17.31 0.26
C LEU A 210 9.12 17.48 0.60
N PHE A 211 8.79 18.64 1.18
CA PHE A 211 7.43 19.06 1.41
C PHE A 211 6.96 20.06 0.35
N TRP A 212 5.72 19.92 -0.12
CA TRP A 212 5.11 20.91 -1.02
C TRP A 212 5.13 22.31 -0.38
N ALA A 213 4.71 22.43 0.88
CA ALA A 213 4.70 23.70 1.61
C ALA A 213 5.57 23.62 2.86
N SER A 214 6.21 24.74 3.20
CA SER A 214 7.16 24.87 4.31
C SER A 214 6.53 24.81 5.70
N ASN A 215 5.23 24.55 5.81
CA ASN A 215 4.51 24.48 7.09
C ASN A 215 4.57 23.09 7.74
N SER A 216 5.10 22.07 7.07
CA SER A 216 5.26 20.74 7.68
C SER A 216 6.19 20.81 8.88
N ALA A 217 5.78 20.28 10.02
CA ALA A 217 6.57 20.41 11.25
C ALA A 217 6.52 19.20 12.17
N PHE A 218 7.60 19.01 12.95
CA PHE A 218 7.71 17.93 13.92
C PHE A 218 7.60 16.52 13.31
N ASN A 219 8.00 16.37 12.05
CA ASN A 219 8.06 15.08 11.40
C ASN A 219 9.41 14.42 11.68
N LEU A 220 9.41 13.10 11.76
CA LEU A 220 10.59 12.29 11.93
C LEU A 220 10.79 11.42 10.70
N PHE A 221 11.96 11.51 10.09
CA PHE A 221 12.47 10.55 9.13
C PHE A 221 13.59 9.78 9.81
N GLU A 222 13.40 8.49 10.01
CA GLU A 222 14.37 7.61 10.66
C GLU A 222 14.67 6.41 9.76
N ASN A 223 15.96 6.12 9.59
CA ASN A 223 16.43 4.99 8.78
C ASN A 223 15.93 5.02 7.32
N CYS A 224 15.68 6.20 6.78
CA CYS A 224 15.11 6.39 5.45
C CYS A 224 16.19 6.57 4.38
N ILE A 225 15.88 6.17 3.14
CA ILE A 225 16.71 6.38 1.96
C ILE A 225 16.03 7.40 1.05
N PHE A 226 16.71 8.50 0.78
CA PHE A 226 16.28 9.56 -0.14
C PHE A 226 17.05 9.43 -1.46
N LEU A 227 16.33 9.13 -2.54
CA LEU A 227 16.87 8.99 -3.88
C LEU A 227 16.79 10.30 -4.66
N ASN A 228 17.21 11.38 -4.00
CA ASN A 228 17.19 12.74 -4.56
C ASN A 228 18.44 13.05 -5.37
N THR A 229 18.25 13.63 -6.56
CA THR A 229 19.34 14.10 -7.42
C THR A 229 19.68 15.58 -7.23
N TYR A 230 18.94 16.28 -6.38
CA TYR A 230 19.17 17.67 -6.00
C TYR A 230 18.99 17.85 -4.49
N GLU A 231 19.40 19.01 -3.99
CA GLU A 231 19.15 19.41 -2.61
C GLU A 231 17.65 19.41 -2.33
N LEU A 232 17.24 18.71 -1.25
CA LEU A 232 15.88 18.75 -0.78
C LEU A 232 15.61 20.15 -0.23
N LYS A 233 14.75 20.91 -0.90
CA LYS A 233 14.28 22.22 -0.42
C LYS A 233 13.03 22.05 0.45
N SER A 234 12.53 23.15 1.02
CA SER A 234 11.26 23.18 1.76
C SER A 234 11.15 22.02 2.76
N LEU A 235 12.11 21.94 3.67
CA LEU A 235 12.21 20.88 4.68
C LEU A 235 11.32 21.12 5.88
N GLY A 236 10.44 22.13 5.84
CA GLY A 236 9.56 22.47 6.96
C GLY A 236 10.32 23.02 8.18
N LEU A 237 9.74 22.89 9.36
CA LEU A 237 10.28 23.37 10.63
C LEU A 237 10.33 22.27 11.69
N ASN A 238 11.38 22.20 12.50
CA ASN A 238 11.49 21.23 13.60
C ASN A 238 11.34 19.76 13.18
N ASN A 239 11.72 19.43 11.95
CA ASN A 239 11.75 18.06 11.45
C ASN A 239 13.10 17.40 11.78
N GLY A 240 13.05 16.12 12.12
CA GLY A 240 14.21 15.29 12.43
C GLY A 240 14.54 14.34 11.29
N PHE A 241 15.82 14.25 10.96
CA PHE A 241 16.37 13.27 10.03
C PHE A 241 17.45 12.48 10.76
N VAL A 242 17.20 11.19 11.01
CA VAL A 242 18.04 10.36 11.88
C VAL A 242 18.46 9.10 11.13
N ASN A 243 19.77 8.88 11.01
CA ASN A 243 20.35 7.73 10.31
C ASN A 243 19.79 7.57 8.89
N CYS A 244 19.56 8.69 8.19
CA CYS A 244 19.05 8.66 6.82
C CYS A 244 20.20 8.62 5.81
N LEU A 245 19.94 8.06 4.63
CA LEU A 245 20.84 8.07 3.49
C LEU A 245 20.28 8.99 2.40
N SER A 246 21.11 9.88 1.86
CA SER A 246 20.77 10.81 0.77
C SER A 246 21.76 10.65 -0.37
N VAL A 247 21.24 10.44 -1.59
CA VAL A 247 22.05 10.44 -2.81
C VAL A 247 22.73 11.81 -3.00
N TYR A 248 22.00 12.90 -2.79
CA TYR A 248 22.55 14.24 -2.92
C TYR A 248 23.35 14.67 -1.69
N ASN A 249 24.31 15.57 -1.90
CA ASN A 249 25.02 16.27 -0.84
C ASN A 249 24.13 17.35 -0.18
N GLN A 250 23.32 16.96 0.81
CA GLN A 250 22.43 17.88 1.52
C GLN A 250 23.24 18.83 2.41
N THR A 251 23.23 20.13 2.10
CA THR A 251 24.00 21.14 2.84
C THR A 251 23.13 22.07 3.67
N ASP A 252 21.90 22.32 3.22
CA ASP A 252 20.89 23.12 3.93
C ASP A 252 19.79 22.22 4.47
N TRP A 253 19.64 22.13 5.79
CA TRP A 253 18.57 21.35 6.41
C TRP A 253 17.31 22.17 6.70
N GLY A 254 17.27 23.45 6.34
CA GLY A 254 16.18 24.35 6.66
C GLY A 254 16.23 24.86 8.11
N VAL A 255 15.18 25.57 8.53
CA VAL A 255 15.13 26.26 9.83
C VAL A 255 14.66 25.31 10.93
N ASP A 256 15.42 25.26 12.03
CA ASP A 256 15.15 24.47 13.25
C ASP A 256 15.01 22.95 13.01
N ASN A 257 15.28 22.47 11.80
CA ASN A 257 15.40 21.05 11.51
C ASN A 257 16.75 20.55 12.00
N TYR A 258 16.82 19.26 12.32
CA TYR A 258 18.05 18.62 12.74
C TYR A 258 18.31 17.37 11.93
N ASN A 259 19.59 17.10 11.67
CA ASN A 259 20.05 15.83 11.15
C ASN A 259 21.01 15.20 12.16
N VAL A 260 20.91 13.88 12.33
CA VAL A 260 21.79 13.08 13.20
C VAL A 260 22.26 11.90 12.39
N ASP A 261 23.58 11.77 12.26
CA ASP A 261 24.25 10.64 11.62
C ASP A 261 23.74 10.32 10.21
N CYS A 262 23.34 11.32 9.43
CA CYS A 262 22.90 11.10 8.04
C CYS A 262 24.09 10.86 7.09
N LEU A 263 23.98 9.84 6.25
CA LEU A 263 24.89 9.57 5.13
C LEU A 263 24.48 10.40 3.92
N ILE A 264 25.22 11.47 3.62
CA ILE A 264 24.94 12.36 2.48
C ILE A 264 25.91 12.11 1.32
N ASN A 265 25.56 12.58 0.12
CA ASN A 265 26.41 12.47 -1.08
C ASN A 265 26.77 11.01 -1.44
N GLN A 266 25.80 10.10 -1.33
CA GLN A 266 25.99 8.70 -1.66
C GLN A 266 25.82 8.45 -3.16
N ASN A 267 26.67 7.59 -3.73
CA ASN A 267 26.54 7.23 -5.14
C ASN A 267 25.28 6.36 -5.33
N LYS A 268 24.31 6.84 -6.11
CA LYS A 268 23.07 6.14 -6.40
C LYS A 268 23.27 4.71 -6.90
N ASP A 269 24.30 4.47 -7.72
CA ASP A 269 24.56 3.17 -8.36
C ASP A 269 25.17 2.16 -7.37
N SER A 270 25.45 2.58 -6.13
CA SER A 270 26.02 1.74 -5.08
C SER A 270 25.03 1.36 -3.97
N ILE A 271 23.80 1.89 -4.01
CA ILE A 271 22.84 1.74 -2.91
C ILE A 271 22.20 0.36 -2.93
N PHE A 272 21.60 -0.03 -4.06
CA PHE A 272 20.84 -1.28 -4.20
C PHE A 272 21.55 -2.29 -5.12
N VAL A 273 21.10 -3.55 -5.09
CA VAL A 273 21.68 -4.63 -5.90
C VAL A 273 21.43 -4.41 -7.40
N ASP A 274 20.19 -4.08 -7.80
CA ASP A 274 19.77 -3.97 -9.21
C ASP A 274 18.70 -2.87 -9.42
N THR A 275 19.00 -1.62 -9.09
CA THR A 275 18.14 -0.46 -9.44
C THR A 275 18.79 0.39 -10.53
N LEU A 276 18.31 0.24 -11.77
CA LEU A 276 18.78 1.05 -12.91
C LEU A 276 18.12 2.43 -12.97
N ASP A 277 16.93 2.58 -12.37
CA ASP A 277 16.19 3.83 -12.29
C ASP A 277 15.88 4.16 -10.82
N ILE A 278 16.22 5.39 -10.42
CA ILE A 278 15.99 5.92 -9.07
C ILE A 278 14.85 6.96 -9.03
N TYR A 279 14.17 7.17 -10.16
CA TYR A 279 13.15 8.20 -10.30
C TYR A 279 11.74 7.67 -10.07
N SER A 280 11.55 6.36 -10.13
CA SER A 280 10.24 5.74 -9.93
C SER A 280 10.34 4.32 -9.41
N PHE A 281 9.30 3.91 -8.70
CA PHE A 281 9.13 2.54 -8.25
C PHE A 281 8.90 1.59 -9.43
N SER A 282 9.54 0.42 -9.37
CA SER A 282 9.27 -0.70 -10.27
C SER A 282 9.12 -1.99 -9.48
N GLU A 283 8.14 -2.82 -9.84
CA GLU A 283 7.99 -4.19 -9.29
C GLU A 283 9.15 -5.11 -9.72
N ASP A 284 9.93 -4.73 -10.74
CA ASP A 284 11.02 -5.53 -11.30
C ASP A 284 12.38 -5.27 -10.62
N PHE A 285 12.47 -4.27 -9.74
CA PHE A 285 13.73 -3.88 -9.09
C PHE A 285 13.93 -4.55 -7.74
N ASP A 286 15.20 -4.85 -7.43
CA ASP A 286 15.62 -5.33 -6.12
C ASP A 286 16.05 -4.15 -5.24
N TYR A 287 15.25 -3.85 -4.23
CA TYR A 287 15.48 -2.78 -3.27
C TYR A 287 16.32 -3.23 -2.05
N HIS A 288 16.89 -4.43 -2.05
CA HIS A 288 17.89 -4.80 -1.05
C HIS A 288 19.16 -3.96 -1.23
N LEU A 289 19.77 -3.56 -0.12
CA LEU A 289 21.02 -2.83 -0.17
C LEU A 289 22.13 -3.71 -0.74
N ASN A 290 22.95 -3.09 -1.60
CA ASN A 290 24.21 -3.70 -2.02
C ASN A 290 25.06 -4.00 -0.78
N ASN A 291 25.81 -5.11 -0.80
CA ASN A 291 26.69 -5.50 0.33
C ASN A 291 27.74 -4.43 0.69
N ASN A 292 28.11 -3.57 -0.26
CA ASN A 292 29.06 -2.47 -0.02
C ASN A 292 28.37 -1.13 0.26
N CYS A 293 27.04 -1.08 0.30
CA CYS A 293 26.30 0.13 0.61
C CYS A 293 26.58 0.53 2.06
N LEU A 294 26.88 1.81 2.31
CA LEU A 294 27.12 2.32 3.66
C LEU A 294 25.85 2.30 4.54
N GLY A 295 24.67 2.14 3.94
CA GLY A 295 23.41 1.95 4.67
C GLY A 295 23.25 0.55 5.29
N LYS A 296 24.18 -0.39 5.05
CA LYS A 296 24.18 -1.70 5.70
C LYS A 296 24.44 -1.59 7.19
N ASP A 297 23.59 -2.23 8.00
CA ASP A 297 23.66 -2.21 9.49
C ASP A 297 23.75 -0.80 10.11
N TYR A 298 23.32 0.23 9.39
CA TYR A 298 23.50 1.64 9.75
C TYR A 298 22.28 2.24 10.45
N GLY A 299 21.16 1.52 10.49
CA GLY A 299 19.95 1.95 11.18
C GLY A 299 20.18 2.22 12.67
N THR A 300 19.33 3.05 13.26
CA THR A 300 19.31 3.33 14.71
C THR A 300 19.21 2.07 15.58
N ASP A 301 18.71 0.98 15.02
CA ASP A 301 18.56 -0.34 15.63
C ASP A 301 19.63 -1.36 15.18
N GLY A 302 20.63 -0.91 14.42
CA GLY A 302 21.69 -1.75 13.87
C GLY A 302 21.29 -2.60 12.67
N THR A 303 20.11 -2.35 12.08
CA THR A 303 19.67 -3.01 10.84
C THR A 303 19.97 -2.17 9.61
N ASP A 304 19.66 -2.68 8.42
CA ASP A 304 19.81 -1.95 7.17
C ASP A 304 18.90 -0.70 7.10
N LEU A 305 19.34 0.33 6.37
CA LEU A 305 18.46 1.43 5.99
C LEU A 305 17.44 1.02 4.93
N GLY A 306 16.30 1.72 4.88
CA GLY A 306 15.25 1.49 3.89
C GLY A 306 14.30 0.36 4.27
N ILE A 307 13.51 -0.11 3.29
CA ILE A 307 12.32 -0.93 3.58
C ILE A 307 12.62 -2.32 4.17
N TYR A 308 13.82 -2.86 3.96
CA TYR A 308 14.24 -4.14 4.54
C TYR A 308 14.94 -3.99 5.90
N GLY A 309 14.98 -2.78 6.44
CA GLY A 309 15.40 -2.51 7.81
C GLY A 309 14.35 -2.84 8.85
N GLY A 310 14.75 -2.78 10.12
CA GLY A 310 13.88 -2.93 11.28
C GLY A 310 13.64 -4.35 11.75
N THR A 311 12.92 -4.45 12.87
CA THR A 311 12.46 -5.74 13.43
C THR A 311 11.45 -6.46 12.53
N TYR A 312 10.68 -5.72 11.75
CA TYR A 312 9.64 -6.24 10.87
C TYR A 312 9.86 -5.68 9.47
N PRO A 313 10.82 -6.19 8.69
CA PRO A 313 11.16 -5.65 7.38
C PRO A 313 10.01 -5.81 6.39
N TYR A 314 10.10 -5.11 5.24
CA TYR A 314 9.18 -5.25 4.14
C TYR A 314 9.00 -6.70 3.74
N LYS A 315 7.75 -7.13 3.64
CA LYS A 315 7.44 -8.47 3.16
C LYS A 315 7.52 -8.52 1.65
N GLU A 316 8.43 -9.34 1.16
CA GLU A 316 8.66 -9.53 -0.27
C GLU A 316 7.35 -9.79 -1.04
N LEU A 317 7.24 -9.16 -2.21
CA LEU A 317 6.04 -9.15 -3.06
C LEU A 317 4.73 -8.68 -2.38
N GLY A 318 4.80 -8.04 -1.19
CA GLY A 318 3.64 -7.48 -0.51
C GLY A 318 2.52 -8.50 -0.26
N ILE A 319 2.85 -9.77 0.00
CA ILE A 319 1.85 -10.84 0.10
C ILE A 319 0.97 -10.63 1.35
N PRO A 320 -0.37 -10.48 1.20
CA PRO A 320 -1.28 -10.22 2.31
C PRO A 320 -1.30 -11.36 3.33
N ILE A 321 -1.82 -11.12 4.54
CA ILE A 321 -1.88 -12.12 5.62
C ILE A 321 -2.84 -13.30 5.33
N ILE A 322 -3.65 -13.21 4.27
CA ILE A 322 -4.55 -14.29 3.86
C ILE A 322 -3.75 -15.44 3.22
N PRO A 323 -4.27 -16.69 3.22
CA PRO A 323 -3.61 -17.81 2.58
C PRO A 323 -3.23 -17.51 1.12
N TYR A 324 -1.96 -17.74 0.78
CA TYR A 324 -1.42 -17.43 -0.53
C TYR A 324 -1.47 -18.64 -1.45
N ILE A 325 -2.16 -18.54 -2.59
CA ILE A 325 -2.21 -19.61 -3.60
C ILE A 325 -0.97 -19.48 -4.49
N LYS A 326 -0.01 -20.38 -4.30
CA LYS A 326 1.24 -20.42 -5.07
C LYS A 326 1.07 -21.03 -6.45
N ASN A 327 0.20 -22.03 -6.54
CA ASN A 327 -0.03 -22.78 -7.76
C ASN A 327 -1.46 -23.32 -7.78
N TYR A 328 -2.12 -23.20 -8.92
CA TYR A 328 -3.42 -23.77 -9.17
C TYR A 328 -3.42 -24.50 -10.52
N ASN A 329 -3.76 -25.78 -10.52
CA ASN A 329 -3.94 -26.56 -11.73
C ASN A 329 -5.24 -27.37 -11.61
N SER A 330 -6.11 -27.27 -12.60
CA SER A 330 -7.25 -28.15 -12.73
C SER A 330 -7.30 -28.79 -14.11
N ALA A 331 -7.64 -30.07 -14.17
CA ALA A 331 -7.93 -30.73 -15.42
C ALA A 331 -9.07 -30.01 -16.17
N ASN A 332 -8.96 -29.91 -17.48
CA ASN A 332 -9.98 -29.26 -18.32
C ASN A 332 -11.22 -30.13 -18.54
N LYS A 333 -11.19 -31.39 -18.10
CA LYS A 333 -12.30 -32.34 -18.18
C LYS A 333 -12.17 -33.39 -17.09
N THR A 334 -13.30 -33.99 -16.74
CA THR A 334 -13.31 -35.13 -15.83
C THR A 334 -12.76 -36.38 -16.52
N VAL A 335 -11.97 -37.17 -15.81
CA VAL A 335 -11.60 -38.53 -16.21
C VAL A 335 -12.30 -39.48 -15.22
N ASN A 336 -13.09 -40.43 -15.74
CA ASN A 336 -13.90 -41.35 -14.92
C ASN A 336 -14.79 -40.64 -13.87
N GLY A 337 -15.39 -39.50 -14.24
CA GLY A 337 -16.26 -38.72 -13.36
C GLY A 337 -15.52 -37.92 -12.28
N THR A 338 -14.19 -37.92 -12.26
CA THR A 338 -13.37 -37.15 -11.32
C THR A 338 -12.69 -35.99 -12.04
N LEU A 339 -12.77 -34.78 -11.48
CA LEU A 339 -12.00 -33.62 -11.93
C LEU A 339 -10.73 -33.54 -11.07
N GLU A 340 -9.56 -33.68 -11.69
CA GLU A 340 -8.31 -33.53 -10.97
C GLU A 340 -8.04 -32.04 -10.70
N VAL A 341 -7.76 -31.70 -9.45
CA VAL A 341 -7.45 -30.34 -9.00
C VAL A 341 -6.27 -30.42 -8.04
N ASN A 342 -5.22 -29.64 -8.34
CA ASN A 342 -4.03 -29.50 -7.52
C ASN A 342 -3.91 -28.03 -7.13
N VAL A 343 -3.86 -27.76 -5.82
CA VAL A 343 -3.70 -26.40 -5.27
C VAL A 343 -2.58 -26.43 -4.26
N GLU A 344 -1.59 -25.55 -4.44
CA GLU A 344 -0.54 -25.31 -3.46
C GLU A 344 -0.82 -23.99 -2.75
N VAL A 345 -0.91 -24.04 -1.43
CA VAL A 345 -1.24 -22.89 -0.59
C VAL A 345 -0.17 -22.72 0.49
N GLU A 346 0.27 -21.48 0.70
CA GLU A 346 1.20 -21.11 1.77
C GLU A 346 0.51 -20.22 2.80
N SER A 347 0.65 -20.59 4.08
CA SER A 347 0.25 -19.75 5.21
C SER A 347 1.15 -18.53 5.32
N GLN A 348 0.56 -17.37 5.60
CA GLN A 348 1.28 -16.11 5.70
C GLN A 348 1.43 -15.69 7.16
N THR A 349 2.57 -15.09 7.49
CA THR A 349 2.82 -14.40 8.77
C THR A 349 2.96 -12.90 8.54
N GLU A 350 2.80 -12.13 9.63
CA GLU A 350 2.97 -10.67 9.66
C GLU A 350 4.41 -10.20 9.44
#